data_AF-A0A7C3U7R6-F1
#
_entry.id   AF-A0A7C3U7R6-F1
#
_cell.length_a   1.000
_cell.length_b   1.000
_cell.length_c   1.000
_cell.angle_alpha   90.00
_cell.angle_beta   90.00
_cell.angle_gamma   90.00
#
_symmetry.space_group_name_H-M   'P 1'
#
loop_
_entity.id
_entity.type
_entity.pdbx_description
1 polymer ?
#
loop_
_entity_poly.entity_id
_entity_poly.type
_entity_poly.pdbx_seq_one_letter_code
_entity_poly.pdbx_strand_id
1 'polypeptide(L)'
;MQPIVFERQFRTPSSEGYYLKSQDGDRIGHVDLHFATDVVYATLVVEIDVTEEDTLDLIEKVDEELVLTADVHRDDFLVTVYRGKDLGFYSDDYFGDEEEEQEEGEDNDGDDDEDRLA
;
A
#
# COMPACT_ATOMS: atom_id res chain seq x y z
N MET A 1 9.77 -6.74 23.46
CA MET A 1 8.67 -6.01 22.78
C MET A 1 7.27 -6.42 23.26
N GLN A 2 6.25 -5.56 23.16
CA GLN A 2 4.84 -5.95 23.39
C GLN A 2 4.34 -6.97 22.34
N PRO A 3 3.23 -7.69 22.57
CA PRO A 3 2.61 -8.55 21.55
C PRO A 3 2.23 -7.74 20.30
N ILE A 4 2.50 -8.33 19.13
CA ILE A 4 2.22 -7.75 17.83
C ILE A 4 1.07 -8.52 17.21
N VAL A 5 0.16 -7.82 16.56
CA VAL A 5 -0.93 -8.42 15.78
C VAL A 5 -0.72 -8.04 14.32
N PHE A 6 -0.72 -9.05 13.45
CA PHE A 6 -0.62 -8.86 11.99
C PHE A 6 -2.02 -8.78 11.39
N GLU A 7 -2.35 -7.63 10.80
CA GLU A 7 -3.63 -7.40 10.12
C GLU A 7 -3.41 -7.38 8.61
N ARG A 8 -3.83 -8.46 7.93
CA ARG A 8 -3.68 -8.62 6.48
C ARG A 8 -4.52 -7.57 5.73
N GLN A 9 -3.86 -6.79 4.88
CA GLN A 9 -4.48 -5.77 4.02
C GLN A 9 -4.83 -6.33 2.64
N PHE A 10 -3.91 -7.09 2.04
CA PHE A 10 -4.12 -7.73 0.76
C PHE A 10 -3.42 -9.08 0.69
N ARG A 11 -3.91 -9.92 -0.24
CA ARG A 11 -3.28 -11.17 -0.62
C ARG A 11 -3.44 -11.37 -2.12
N THR A 12 -2.33 -11.65 -2.76
CA THR A 12 -2.25 -12.03 -4.16
C THR A 12 -1.63 -13.43 -4.25
N PRO A 13 -1.54 -14.04 -5.44
CA PRO A 13 -0.87 -15.33 -5.59
C PRO A 13 0.61 -15.34 -5.19
N SER A 14 1.29 -14.18 -5.21
CA SER A 14 2.74 -14.09 -4.96
C SER A 14 3.13 -12.98 -3.98
N SER A 15 2.18 -12.33 -3.33
CA SER A 15 2.47 -11.26 -2.38
C SER A 15 1.37 -11.06 -1.35
N GLU A 16 1.76 -10.63 -0.16
CA GLU A 16 0.86 -10.31 0.94
C GLU A 16 1.33 -9.04 1.65
N GLY A 17 0.39 -8.23 2.13
CA GLY A 17 0.70 -7.03 2.89
C GLY A 17 -0.02 -7.02 4.23
N TYR A 18 0.66 -6.60 5.29
CA TYR A 18 0.15 -6.60 6.66
C TYR A 18 0.46 -5.29 7.36
N TYR A 19 -0.52 -4.78 8.12
CA TYR A 19 -0.22 -3.83 9.18
C TYR A 19 0.25 -4.56 10.44
N LEU A 20 1.28 -3.99 11.07
CA LEU A 20 1.74 -4.39 12.38
C LEU A 20 1.07 -3.48 13.40
N LYS A 21 0.27 -4.06 14.29
CA LYS A 21 -0.39 -3.33 15.37
C LYS A 21 0.07 -3.82 16.73
N SER A 22 0.14 -2.92 17.70
CA SER A 22 0.25 -3.31 19.11
C SER A 22 -1.02 -4.02 19.54
N GLN A 23 -0.98 -4.71 20.68
CA GLN A 23 -2.17 -5.28 21.28
C GLN A 23 -3.24 -4.23 21.62
N ASP A 24 -2.82 -2.99 21.87
CA ASP A 24 -3.71 -1.86 22.15
C ASP A 24 -4.30 -1.24 20.86
N GLY A 25 -3.86 -1.70 19.68
CA GLY A 25 -4.38 -1.30 18.37
C GLY A 25 -3.57 -0.20 17.67
N ASP A 26 -2.51 0.30 18.32
CA ASP A 26 -1.63 1.33 17.74
C ASP A 26 -0.84 0.77 16.57
N ARG A 27 -0.72 1.54 15.50
CA ARG A 27 0.06 1.17 14.32
C ARG A 27 1.55 1.27 14.62
N ILE A 28 2.26 0.15 14.43
CA ILE A 28 3.70 0.03 14.62
C ILE A 28 4.42 0.14 13.28
N GLY A 29 3.79 -0.31 12.20
CA GLY A 29 4.37 -0.31 10.88
C GLY A 29 3.58 -1.15 9.88
N HIS A 30 4.21 -1.49 8.76
CA HIS A 30 3.70 -2.43 7.78
C HIS A 30 4.80 -3.34 7.25
N VAL A 31 4.42 -4.53 6.80
CA VAL A 31 5.31 -5.43 6.06
C VAL A 31 4.66 -5.88 4.76
N ASP A 32 5.41 -5.79 3.66
CA ASP A 32 5.07 -6.40 2.39
C ASP A 32 5.94 -7.63 2.16
N LEU A 33 5.30 -8.76 1.88
CA LEU A 33 5.93 -10.03 1.55
C LEU A 33 5.77 -10.31 0.06
N HIS A 34 6.87 -10.69 -0.59
CA HIS A 34 6.88 -11.16 -1.97
C HIS A 34 7.46 -12.56 -2.03
N PHE A 35 6.62 -13.51 -2.42
CA PHE A 35 6.95 -14.93 -2.52
C PHE A 35 7.49 -15.22 -3.93
N ALA A 36 8.81 -15.38 -4.05
CA ALA A 36 9.43 -15.95 -5.24
C ALA A 36 9.48 -17.48 -5.13
N THR A 37 10.13 -18.14 -6.09
CA THR A 37 10.18 -19.61 -6.14
C THR A 37 10.86 -20.23 -4.92
N ASP A 38 12.01 -19.69 -4.51
CA ASP A 38 12.82 -20.24 -3.41
C ASP A 38 13.21 -19.17 -2.37
N VAL A 39 12.78 -17.93 -2.56
CA VAL A 39 13.16 -16.79 -1.71
C VAL A 39 11.93 -15.97 -1.38
N VAL A 40 11.80 -15.56 -0.12
CA VAL A 40 10.79 -14.60 0.32
C VAL A 40 11.46 -13.27 0.60
N TYR A 41 11.01 -12.22 -0.08
CA TYR A 41 11.47 -10.86 0.17
C TYR A 41 10.46 -10.14 1.07
N ALA A 42 10.94 -9.46 2.10
CA ALA A 42 10.15 -8.61 2.96
C ALA A 42 10.64 -7.17 2.91
N THR A 43 9.70 -6.24 2.75
CA THR A 43 9.92 -4.82 3.04
C THR A 43 9.20 -4.49 4.33
N LEU A 44 9.96 -4.23 5.40
CA LEU A 44 9.43 -3.85 6.70
C LEU A 44 9.58 -2.34 6.89
N VAL A 45 8.48 -1.62 7.06
CA VAL A 45 8.48 -0.19 7.40
C VAL A 45 8.01 -0.05 8.83
N VAL A 46 8.85 0.52 9.69
CA VAL A 46 8.53 0.81 11.09
C VAL A 46 8.23 2.29 11.26
N GLU A 47 7.10 2.60 11.90
CA GLU A 47 6.57 3.95 12.09
C GLU A 47 6.85 4.53 13.49
N ILE A 48 7.39 3.70 14.39
CA ILE A 48 7.78 4.09 15.75
C ILE A 48 9.29 3.97 15.96
N ASP A 49 9.79 4.58 17.03
CA ASP A 49 11.15 4.36 17.50
C ASP A 49 11.27 2.94 18.09
N VAL A 50 12.11 2.13 17.46
CA VAL A 50 12.47 0.78 17.88
C VAL A 50 13.98 0.66 18.02
N THR A 51 14.41 -0.23 18.91
CA THR A 51 15.82 -0.64 19.00
C THR A 51 16.16 -1.64 17.90
N GLU A 52 17.45 -1.92 17.71
CA GLU A 52 17.90 -3.00 16.82
C GLU A 52 17.38 -4.37 17.30
N GLU A 53 17.36 -4.60 18.61
CA GLU A 53 16.80 -5.83 19.21
C GLU A 53 15.31 -5.97 18.91
N ASP A 54 14.52 -4.92 19.12
CA ASP A 54 13.10 -4.93 18.75
C ASP A 54 12.88 -5.17 17.25
N THR A 55 13.79 -4.67 16.40
CA THR A 55 13.72 -4.88 14.95
C THR A 55 13.96 -6.35 14.59
N LEU A 56 14.93 -7.00 15.24
CA LEU A 56 15.21 -8.43 15.07
C LEU A 56 14.04 -9.28 15.57
N ASP A 57 13.47 -8.95 16.73
CA ASP A 57 12.27 -9.60 17.27
C ASP A 57 11.08 -9.50 16.30
N LEU A 58 10.90 -8.35 15.65
CA LEU A 58 9.86 -8.16 14.63
C LEU A 58 10.07 -9.06 13.42
N ILE A 59 11.32 -9.17 12.95
CA ILE A 59 11.68 -10.01 11.81
C ILE A 59 11.41 -11.49 12.13
N GLU A 60 11.80 -11.94 13.32
CA GLU A 60 11.55 -13.32 13.78
C GLU A 60 10.05 -13.61 13.83
N LYS A 61 9.23 -12.70 14.38
CA LYS A 61 7.78 -12.88 14.41
C LYS A 61 7.13 -12.90 13.03
N VAL A 62 7.57 -12.03 12.12
CA VAL A 62 7.11 -12.04 10.73
C VAL A 62 7.44 -13.39 10.09
N ASP A 63 8.64 -13.91 10.32
CA ASP A 63 9.03 -15.21 9.82
C ASP A 63 8.13 -16.33 10.37
N GLU A 64 8.01 -16.42 11.69
CA GLU A 64 7.27 -17.48 12.37
C GLU A 64 5.77 -17.47 12.04
N GLU A 65 5.14 -16.31 12.06
CA GLU A 65 3.69 -16.20 11.94
C GLU A 65 3.21 -16.11 10.49
N LEU A 66 3.99 -15.48 9.61
CA LEU A 66 3.55 -15.18 8.24
C LEU A 66 4.26 -16.02 7.19
N VAL A 67 5.57 -16.25 7.32
CA VAL A 67 6.35 -16.92 6.27
C VAL A 67 6.37 -18.43 6.45
N LEU A 68 6.65 -18.93 7.67
CA LEU A 68 6.64 -20.36 7.96
C LEU A 68 5.25 -21.00 7.87
N THR A 69 4.19 -20.20 8.01
CA THR A 69 2.80 -20.64 7.87
C THR A 69 2.30 -20.57 6.43
N ALA A 70 3.05 -19.95 5.52
CA ALA A 70 2.71 -19.86 4.13
C ALA A 70 2.98 -21.21 3.43
N ASP A 71 2.04 -21.67 2.60
CA ASP A 71 2.13 -22.93 1.85
C ASP A 71 3.01 -22.78 0.60
N VAL A 72 4.20 -22.18 0.76
CA VAL A 72 5.13 -21.84 -0.32
C VAL A 72 6.50 -22.38 0.03
N HIS A 73 7.20 -22.93 -0.96
CA HIS A 73 8.58 -23.36 -0.76
C HIS A 73 9.47 -22.13 -0.53
N ARG A 74 10.37 -22.19 0.45
CA ARG A 74 11.42 -21.20 0.63
C ARG A 74 12.70 -21.83 1.16
N ASP A 75 13.82 -21.32 0.66
CA ASP A 75 15.17 -21.61 1.14
C ASP A 75 15.76 -20.40 1.89
N ASP A 76 15.32 -19.18 1.56
CA ASP A 76 15.86 -17.94 2.14
C ASP A 76 14.78 -16.88 2.42
N PHE A 77 15.06 -16.02 3.40
CA PHE A 77 14.20 -14.92 3.83
C PHE A 77 14.99 -13.62 3.98
N LEU A 78 14.75 -12.69 3.07
CA LEU A 78 15.51 -11.45 2.98
C LEU A 78 14.63 -10.27 3.38
N VAL A 79 15.03 -9.55 4.43
CA VAL A 79 14.27 -8.40 4.93
C VAL A 79 15.05 -7.11 4.73
N THR A 80 14.39 -6.11 4.12
CA THR A 80 14.87 -4.73 4.12
C THR A 80 14.01 -3.91 5.07
N VAL A 81 14.65 -3.24 6.04
CA VAL A 81 13.96 -2.46 7.06
C VAL A 81 14.13 -0.97 6.82
N TYR A 82 13.02 -0.24 6.84
CA TYR A 82 12.98 1.20 6.78
C TYR A 82 12.30 1.77 8.02
N ARG A 83 12.72 2.97 8.41
CA ARG A 83 11.95 3.81 9.35
C ARG A 83 11.26 4.90 8.56
N GLY A 84 9.94 5.00 8.71
CA GLY A 84 9.10 5.90 7.92
C GLY A 84 8.00 6.56 8.76
N LYS A 85 7.20 7.37 8.08
CA LYS A 85 5.99 7.98 8.65
C LYS A 85 4.84 7.75 7.66
N ASP A 86 3.68 7.36 8.18
CA ASP A 86 2.46 7.34 7.37
C ASP A 86 2.04 8.78 6.99
N LEU A 87 1.88 9.00 5.69
CA LEU A 87 1.47 10.28 5.11
C LEU A 87 0.01 10.26 4.64
N GLY A 88 -0.63 9.09 4.61
CA GLY A 88 -1.98 8.89 4.10
C GLY A 88 -2.06 7.88 2.96
N PHE A 89 -3.30 7.53 2.60
CA PHE A 89 -3.63 6.64 1.51
C PHE A 89 -4.18 7.45 0.33
N TYR A 90 -3.64 7.18 -0.87
CA TYR A 90 -4.05 7.82 -2.12
C TYR A 90 -4.60 6.74 -3.04
N SER A 91 -5.79 6.95 -3.58
CA SER A 91 -6.44 6.08 -4.57
C SER A 91 -6.72 6.85 -5.86
N ASP A 92 -7.03 6.13 -6.94
CA ASP A 92 -7.40 6.77 -8.21
C ASP A 92 -8.61 7.70 -8.06
N ASP A 93 -9.55 7.38 -7.16
CA ASP A 93 -10.70 8.25 -6.82
C ASP A 93 -10.26 9.62 -6.25
N TYR A 94 -9.08 9.71 -5.64
CA TYR A 94 -8.55 10.97 -5.12
C TYR A 94 -8.20 11.97 -6.24
N PHE A 95 -8.02 11.50 -7.48
CA PHE A 95 -7.60 12.30 -8.62
C PHE A 95 -8.70 12.50 -9.67
N GLY A 96 -9.90 11.93 -9.49
CA GLY A 96 -10.95 11.86 -10.52
C GLY A 96 -11.84 13.11 -10.67
N ASP A 97 -11.86 14.02 -9.70
CA ASP A 97 -12.85 15.12 -9.66
C ASP A 97 -12.34 16.47 -10.25
N GLU A 98 -11.09 16.54 -10.75
CA GLU A 98 -10.50 17.82 -11.23
C GLU A 98 -10.59 18.04 -12.76
N GLU A 99 -11.10 17.08 -13.55
CA GLU A 99 -11.11 17.17 -15.03
C GLU A 99 -12.46 17.52 -15.69
N GLU A 100 -13.56 17.71 -14.94
CA GLU A 100 -14.92 17.91 -15.51
C GLU A 100 -15.46 19.37 -15.51
N GLU A 101 -14.65 20.41 -15.32
CA GLU A 101 -15.14 21.82 -15.33
C GLU A 101 -14.71 22.68 -16.54
N GLN A 102 -14.49 22.11 -17.74
CA GLN A 102 -14.12 22.91 -18.92
C GLN A 102 -14.80 22.50 -20.24
N GLU A 103 -16.12 22.31 -20.31
CA GLU A 103 -16.85 22.36 -21.61
C GLU A 103 -18.30 22.88 -21.46
N GLU A 104 -18.53 24.11 -20.99
CA GLU A 104 -19.76 24.85 -21.34
C GLU A 104 -19.45 26.34 -21.51
N GLY A 105 -19.07 26.75 -22.73
CA GLY A 105 -18.79 28.16 -23.01
C GLY A 105 -18.32 28.44 -24.44
N GLU A 106 -19.06 28.01 -25.46
CA GLU A 106 -18.98 28.64 -26.78
C GLU A 106 -20.39 29.03 -27.27
N ASP A 107 -20.91 30.11 -26.70
CA ASP A 107 -21.83 31.00 -27.41
C ASP A 107 -21.07 31.57 -28.62
N ASN A 108 -21.25 30.98 -29.80
CA ASN A 108 -20.82 31.59 -31.06
C ASN A 108 -22.05 32.21 -31.74
N ASP A 109 -22.33 33.45 -31.37
CA ASP A 109 -23.12 34.39 -32.15
C ASP A 109 -22.43 34.60 -33.52
N GLY A 110 -23.08 34.14 -34.58
CA GLY A 110 -22.66 34.35 -35.96
C GLY A 110 -23.87 34.45 -36.87
N ASP A 111 -24.48 35.65 -36.91
CA ASP A 111 -25.29 36.14 -38.01
C ASP A 111 -24.61 35.84 -39.35
N ASP A 112 -25.34 35.32 -40.33
CA ASP A 112 -25.27 35.80 -41.71
C ASP A 112 -26.47 35.32 -42.53
N ASP A 113 -27.26 36.31 -42.94
CA ASP A 113 -28.34 36.30 -43.92
C ASP A 113 -28.03 35.47 -45.19
N GLU A 114 -28.97 34.63 -45.64
CA GLU A 114 -29.20 34.44 -47.07
C GLU A 114 -30.69 34.34 -47.41
N ASP A 115 -31.21 35.46 -47.90
CA ASP A 115 -32.35 35.59 -48.81
C ASP A 115 -32.44 34.44 -49.84
N ARG A 116 -33.57 33.70 -49.87
CA ARG A 116 -34.12 33.13 -51.13
C ARG A 116 -35.65 33.11 -51.15
N LEU A 117 -36.19 34.18 -51.75
CA LEU A 117 -37.36 34.25 -52.64
C LEU A 117 -38.01 32.91 -53.04
N ALA A 118 -39.31 32.74 -52.73
CA ALA A 118 -40.40 32.46 -53.69
C ALA A 118 -41.77 32.51 -53.01
#